data_AF-A0A9E5LDV6-F1
#
_entry.id   AF-A0A9E5LDV6-F1
#
_cell.length_a   1.000
_cell.length_b   1.000
_cell.length_c   1.000
_cell.angle_alpha   90.00
_cell.angle_beta   90.00
_cell.angle_gamma   90.00
#
_symmetry.space_group_name_H-M   'P 1'
#
loop_
_entity.id
_entity.type
_entity.pdbx_description
1 polymer ?
#
loop_
_entity_poly.entity_id
_entity_poly.type
_entity_poly.pdbx_seq_one_letter_code
_entity_poly.pdbx_strand_id
1 'polypeptide(L)' 'MSTLSKARAYDVESFWKNLTNHPQFKLLRAPEIGGVMVRGRMGAQGDAFNLGEMTVTRCSVQLDTGEVGHSYVQGRDR' A
#
# COMPACT_ATOMS: atom_id res chain seq x y z
N MET A 1 4.29 -8.56 1.65
CA MET A 1 3.94 -7.15 1.43
C MET A 1 4.21 -6.20 2.62
N SER A 2 4.77 -6.65 3.77
CA SER A 2 5.03 -5.73 4.90
C SER A 2 6.29 -4.87 4.76
N THR A 3 7.29 -5.30 4.01
CA THR A 3 8.57 -4.58 3.91
C THR A 3 8.41 -3.25 3.18
N LEU A 4 7.82 -3.28 1.98
CA LEU A 4 7.58 -2.08 1.19
C LEU A 4 6.58 -1.12 1.85
N SER A 5 5.54 -1.65 2.51
CA SER A 5 4.52 -0.81 3.15
C SER A 5 5.01 -0.04 4.39
N LYS A 6 6.14 -0.46 4.97
CA LYS A 6 6.77 0.15 6.15
C LYS A 6 8.06 0.87 5.82
N ALA A 7 8.56 0.72 4.59
CA ALA A 7 9.76 1.41 4.13
C ALA A 7 9.49 2.92 4.04
N ARG A 8 10.54 3.73 4.18
CA ARG A 8 10.42 5.16 3.92
C ARG A 8 10.26 5.37 2.42
N ALA A 9 9.31 6.21 2.03
CA ALA A 9 9.04 6.49 0.62
C ALA A 9 10.30 6.93 -0.14
N TYR A 10 11.12 7.79 0.47
CA TYR A 10 12.39 8.24 -0.10
C TYR A 10 13.36 7.09 -0.42
N ASP A 11 13.48 6.10 0.46
CA ASP A 11 14.40 4.97 0.25
C ASP A 11 13.91 4.11 -0.92
N VAL A 12 12.60 3.85 -1.00
CA VAL A 12 11.98 3.09 -2.10
C VAL A 12 12.16 3.81 -3.42
N GLU A 13 11.91 5.11 -3.47
CA GLU A 13 12.09 5.93 -4.68
C GLU A 13 13.55 5.96 -5.13
N SER A 14 14.49 6.14 -4.19
CA SER A 14 15.92 6.13 -4.46
C SER A 14 16.38 4.80 -5.03
N PHE A 15 16.02 3.68 -4.39
CA PHE A 15 16.39 2.36 -4.90
C PHE A 15 15.73 2.05 -6.24
N TRP A 16 14.46 2.44 -6.43
CA TRP A 16 13.76 2.27 -7.69
C TRP A 16 14.49 2.99 -8.82
N LYS A 17 14.83 4.27 -8.67
CA LYS A 17 15.54 5.08 -9.68
C LYS A 17 16.93 4.52 -10.05
N ASN A 18 17.56 3.79 -9.13
CA ASN A 18 18.88 3.20 -9.34
C ASN A 18 18.84 1.81 -10.02
N LEU A 19 17.66 1.25 -10.27
CA LEU A 19 17.53 0.01 -11.05
C LEU A 19 17.76 0.30 -12.53
N THR A 20 18.53 -0.55 -13.19
CA THR A 20 18.83 -0.40 -14.62
C THR A 20 17.69 -0.83 -15.54
N ASN A 21 16.82 -1.73 -15.06
CA ASN A 21 15.72 -2.30 -15.85
C ASN A 21 14.38 -1.99 -15.18
N HIS A 22 13.72 -0.95 -15.65
CA HIS A 22 12.35 -0.66 -15.26
C HIS A 22 11.37 -1.47 -16.10
N PRO A 23 10.52 -2.31 -15.47
CA PRO A 23 9.46 -3.00 -16.19
C PRO A 23 8.45 -1.97 -16.70
N GLN A 24 7.93 -2.21 -17.91
CA GLN A 24 6.76 -1.50 -18.39
C GLN A 24 5.52 -2.01 -17.66
N PHE A 25 4.65 -1.08 -17.27
CA PHE A 25 3.41 -1.39 -16.59
C PHE A 25 2.34 -0.38 -16.93
N LYS A 26 1.07 -0.80 -16.81
CA LYS A 26 -0.09 0.08 -16.85
C LYS A 26 -0.78 0.13 -15.50
N LEU A 27 -1.41 1.25 -15.19
CA LEU A 27 -2.26 1.38 -14.01
C LEU A 27 -3.59 0.68 -14.27
N LEU A 28 -3.91 -0.34 -13.48
CA LEU A 28 -5.28 -0.87 -13.38
C LEU A 28 -6.12 -0.02 -12.43
N ARG A 29 -5.47 0.54 -11.41
CA ARG A 29 -6.03 1.51 -10.47
C ARG A 29 -4.94 2.52 -10.13
N ALA A 30 -5.20 3.79 -10.40
CA ALA A 30 -4.33 4.89 -9.97
C ALA A 30 -4.20 4.92 -8.43
N PRO A 31 -3.17 5.58 -7.87
CA PRO A 31 -3.08 5.77 -6.43
C PRO A 31 -4.31 6.50 -5.86
N GLU A 32 -5.09 5.79 -5.05
CA GLU A 32 -6.30 6.30 -4.41
C GLU A 32 -6.09 6.39 -2.91
N ILE A 33 -6.27 7.59 -2.35
CA ILE A 33 -6.25 7.82 -0.90
C ILE A 33 -7.66 7.59 -0.36
N GLY A 34 -7.80 6.68 0.59
CA GLY A 34 -9.07 6.39 1.27
C GLY A 34 -8.87 6.11 2.76
N GLY A 35 -9.91 5.56 3.39
CA GLY A 35 -9.90 5.16 4.80
C GLY A 35 -10.08 3.65 4.95
N VAL A 36 -9.51 3.10 6.02
CA VAL A 36 -9.80 1.75 6.52
C VAL A 36 -10.28 1.82 7.96
N MET A 37 -11.27 0.99 8.30
CA MET A 37 -11.74 0.85 9.68
C MET A 37 -10.71 0.11 10.53
N VAL A 38 -10.19 0.78 11.55
CA VAL A 38 -9.33 0.17 12.57
C VAL A 38 -10.24 -0.50 13.60
N ARG A 39 -9.96 -1.77 13.91
CA ARG A 39 -10.69 -2.53 14.92
C ARG A 39 -9.81 -2.84 16.11
N GLY A 40 -10.30 -2.51 17.30
CA GLY A 40 -9.73 -2.95 18.57
C GLY A 40 -10.40 -4.23 19.08
N ARG A 41 -9.87 -4.80 20.16
CA ARG A 41 -10.50 -5.91 20.91
C ARG A 41 -10.63 -5.54 22.38
N MET A 42 -11.82 -5.73 22.96
CA MET A 42 -12.08 -5.45 24.38
C MET A 42 -11.11 -6.28 25.26
N GLY A 43 -10.40 -5.64 26.19
CA GLY A 43 -9.45 -6.35 27.06
C GLY A 43 -8.39 -7.18 26.32
N ALA A 44 -7.95 -6.73 25.14
CA ALA A 44 -7.01 -7.41 24.22
C ALA A 44 -7.51 -8.68 23.52
N GLN A 45 -8.30 -9.54 24.17
CA GLN A 45 -8.75 -10.83 23.60
C GLN A 45 -10.26 -10.93 23.37
N GLY A 46 -11.05 -10.00 23.89
CA GLY A 46 -12.51 -9.99 23.75
C GLY A 46 -13.00 -9.59 22.36
N ASP A 47 -14.27 -9.20 22.31
CA ASP A 47 -14.96 -8.88 21.06
C ASP A 47 -14.34 -7.70 20.32
N ALA A 48 -14.40 -7.78 18.99
CA ALA A 48 -13.92 -6.72 18.12
C ALA A 48 -14.89 -5.53 18.14
N PHE A 49 -14.35 -4.32 18.16
CA PHE A 49 -15.13 -3.08 18.04
C PHE A 49 -14.44 -2.09 17.10
N ASN A 50 -15.22 -1.17 16.52
CA ASN A 50 -14.68 -0.11 15.66
C ASN A 50 -13.96 0.92 16.53
N LEU A 51 -12.64 1.05 16.34
CA LEU A 51 -11.79 1.99 17.08
C LEU A 51 -11.70 3.35 16.39
N GLY A 52 -11.87 3.37 15.06
CA GLY A 52 -11.80 4.59 14.26
C GLY A 52 -11.38 4.28 12.82
N GLU A 53 -10.93 5.30 12.11
CA GLU A 53 -10.44 5.19 10.73
C GLU A 53 -8.97 5.56 10.62
N MET A 54 -8.29 4.94 9.66
CA MET A 54 -6.90 5.25 9.29
C MET A 54 -6.81 5.48 7.79
N THR A 55 -6.04 6.47 7.36
CA THR A 55 -5.80 6.71 5.94
C THR A 55 -4.93 5.62 5.33
N VAL A 56 -5.30 5.20 4.13
CA VAL A 56 -4.56 4.23 3.32
C VAL A 56 -4.58 4.68 1.86
N THR A 57 -3.42 4.64 1.22
CA THR A 57 -3.35 4.71 -0.25
C THR A 57 -3.30 3.30 -0.82
N ARG A 58 -4.11 3.04 -1.85
CA ARG A 58 -4.08 1.79 -2.62
C ARG A 58 -3.78 2.05 -4.10
N CYS A 59 -3.01 1.17 -4.72
CA CYS A 59 -2.69 1.23 -6.15
C CYS A 59 -2.66 -0.19 -6.74
N SER A 60 -2.88 -0.33 -8.04
CA SER A 60 -2.71 -1.60 -8.73
C SER A 60 -2.18 -1.40 -10.14
N VAL A 61 -1.15 -2.17 -10.48
CA VAL A 61 -0.47 -2.14 -11.78
C VAL A 61 -0.50 -3.51 -12.43
N GLN A 62 -0.43 -3.55 -13.75
CA GLN A 62 -0.23 -4.78 -14.51
C GLN A 62 1.00 -4.63 -15.39
N LEU A 63 1.89 -5.63 -15.35
CA LEU A 63 3.01 -5.74 -16.27
C LEU A 63 2.53 -6.17 -17.66
N ASP A 64 3.31 -5.90 -18.70
CA ASP A 64 2.99 -6.34 -20.07
C ASP A 64 2.90 -7.87 -20.20
N THR A 65 3.59 -8.59 -19.33
CA THR A 65 3.56 -10.06 -19.21
C THR A 65 2.30 -10.59 -18.51
N GLY A 66 1.47 -9.70 -17.95
CA GLY A 66 0.14 -10.01 -17.42
C GLY A 66 0.05 -10.06 -15.89
N GLU A 67 1.16 -10.16 -15.17
CA GLU A 67 1.18 -10.17 -13.70
C GLU A 67 0.64 -8.86 -13.12
N VAL A 68 -0.10 -8.99 -12.02
CA VAL A 68 -0.73 -7.85 -11.34
C VAL A 68 -0.09 -7.61 -9.98
N GLY A 69 0.38 -6.39 -9.78
CA GLY A 69 0.89 -5.89 -8.51
C GLY A 69 -0.16 -5.06 -7.77
N HIS A 70 -0.22 -5.20 -6.45
CA HIS A 70 -1.11 -4.42 -5.59
C HIS A 70 -0.34 -3.76 -4.46
N SER A 71 -0.77 -2.58 -4.02
CA SER A 71 -0.24 -1.93 -2.84
C SER A 71 -1.36 -1.40 -1.93
N TYR A 72 -1.10 -1.45 -0.63
CA TYR A 72 -1.85 -0.78 0.43
C TYR A 72 -0.83 -0.23 1.41
N VAL A 73 -0.76 1.09 1.53
CA VAL A 73 0.22 1.78 2.37
C VAL A 73 -0.52 2.74 3.29
N GLN A 74 -0.16 2.75 4.58
CA GLN A 74 -0.72 3.70 5.53
C GLN A 74 -0.36 5.13 5.12
N GLY A 75 -1.33 6.04 5.24
CA GLY A 75 -1.13 7.46 4.95
C GLY A 75 -1.76 7.87 3.63
N ARG A 76 -1.13 8.85 2.99
CA ARG A 76 -1.70 9.62 1.87
C ARG A 76 -0.71 9.82 0.73
N ASP A 77 0.44 9.16 0.78
CA ASP A 77 1.45 9.20 -0.27
C ASP A 77 0.95 8.44 -1.50
N ARG A 78 1.25 8.90 -2.72
CA ARG A 78 0.69 8.40 -3.98
C ARG A 78 1.74 7.71 -4.85
#